data_AF-A0A1G1Q0M5-F1
#
_entry.id   AF-A0A1G1Q0M5-F1
#
_cell.length_a   1.000
_cell.length_b   1.000
_cell.length_c   1.000
_cell.angle_alpha   90.00
_cell.angle_beta   90.00
_cell.angle_gamma   90.00
#
_symmetry.space_group_name_H-M   'P 1'
#
loop_
_entity.id
_entity.type
_entity.pdbx_description
1 polymer ?
#
loop_
_entity_poly.entity_id
_entity_poly.type
_entity_poly.pdbx_seq_one_letter_code
_entity_poly.pdbx_strand_id
1 'polypeptide(L)'
;MSSIGIEYLREKYPGKTDPEIANEMAKRDGYVVIVRYKSSSTARDYSNFGTCHMEEEVNGYLNSPYCHDVEIIYDARKSVLRVTPEMIMAASCESCNKSTTSESLVLMGGNDFYFCPKCAKMFCDRCYVRLPLTDPSGGYGMCPDCMVEVQRAYPGAYGKKSFGSQKKEIEEMKACGSCGLNYEQYRTRCPFCNL
;
A
#
# COMPACT_ATOMS: atom_id res chain seq x y z
N MET A 1 -7.21 -13.03 -2.19
CA MET A 1 -7.93 -13.13 -0.91
C MET A 1 -7.11 -13.97 0.07
N SER A 2 -6.43 -13.31 1.00
CA SER A 2 -5.63 -13.94 2.06
C SER A 2 -6.30 -13.75 3.42
N SER A 3 -6.29 -14.79 4.25
CA SER A 3 -6.97 -14.77 5.55
C SER A 3 -6.07 -15.31 6.66
N ILE A 4 -6.19 -14.72 7.84
CA ILE A 4 -5.44 -15.11 9.05
C ILE A 4 -6.43 -15.26 10.21
N GLY A 5 -6.26 -16.29 11.04
CA GLY A 5 -7.09 -16.52 12.22
C GLY A 5 -6.91 -15.42 13.26
N ILE A 6 -8.03 -14.91 13.80
CA ILE A 6 -8.03 -13.81 14.77
C ILE A 6 -7.36 -14.19 16.09
N GLU A 7 -7.56 -15.41 16.56
CA GLU A 7 -6.98 -15.88 17.83
C GLU A 7 -5.46 -15.82 17.81
N TYR A 8 -4.85 -16.35 16.74
CA TYR A 8 -3.40 -16.25 16.52
C TYR A 8 -2.89 -14.80 16.53
N LEU A 9 -3.63 -13.87 15.92
CA LEU A 9 -3.24 -12.47 15.89
C LEU A 9 -3.36 -11.80 17.26
N ARG A 10 -4.42 -12.09 18.02
CA ARG A 10 -4.59 -11.57 19.39
C ARG A 10 -3.50 -12.09 20.33
N GLU A 11 -3.08 -13.35 20.18
CA GLU A 11 -1.93 -13.91 20.91
C GLU A 11 -0.62 -13.22 20.53
N LYS A 12 -0.41 -12.94 19.23
CA LYS A 12 0.79 -12.25 18.72
C LYS A 12 0.87 -10.78 19.14
N TYR A 13 -0.27 -10.14 19.37
CA TYR A 13 -0.38 -8.72 19.75
C TYR A 13 -1.18 -8.58 21.06
N PRO A 14 -0.63 -9.06 22.19
CA PRO A 14 -1.36 -9.08 23.45
C PRO A 14 -1.73 -7.65 23.90
N GLY A 15 -2.97 -7.47 24.33
CA GLY A 15 -3.49 -6.19 24.81
C GLY A 15 -3.89 -5.18 23.73
N LYS A 16 -3.74 -5.51 22.44
CA LYS A 16 -4.24 -4.68 21.34
C LYS A 16 -5.65 -5.11 20.90
N THR A 17 -6.47 -4.15 20.52
CA THR A 17 -7.78 -4.37 19.91
C THR A 17 -7.67 -4.80 18.45
N ASP A 18 -8.71 -5.43 17.90
CA ASP A 18 -8.73 -5.86 16.50
C ASP A 18 -8.35 -4.74 15.50
N PRO A 19 -8.87 -3.50 15.61
CA PRO A 19 -8.47 -2.40 14.72
C PRO A 19 -7.01 -1.97 14.88
N GLU A 20 -6.45 -2.03 16.10
CA GLU A 20 -5.04 -1.72 16.34
C GLU A 20 -4.13 -2.77 15.72
N ILE A 21 -4.49 -4.05 15.85
CA ILE A 21 -3.80 -5.16 15.19
C ILE A 21 -3.85 -4.97 13.66
N ALA A 22 -5.03 -4.66 13.12
CA ALA A 22 -5.20 -4.41 11.69
C ALA A 22 -4.32 -3.25 11.20
N ASN A 23 -4.24 -2.15 11.96
CA ASN A 23 -3.36 -1.03 11.62
C ASN A 23 -1.87 -1.42 11.59
N GLU A 24 -1.40 -2.21 12.57
CA GLU A 24 0.00 -2.69 12.60
C GLU A 24 0.30 -3.63 11.43
N MET A 25 -0.61 -4.57 11.15
CA MET A 25 -0.49 -5.46 9.99
C MET A 25 -0.45 -4.66 8.69
N ALA A 26 -1.39 -3.73 8.51
CA ALA A 26 -1.46 -2.92 7.30
C ALA A 26 -0.22 -2.05 7.09
N LYS A 27 0.35 -1.49 8.18
CA LYS A 27 1.61 -0.74 8.10
C LYS A 27 2.79 -1.61 7.72
N ARG A 28 2.90 -2.82 8.30
CA ARG A 28 4.02 -3.72 8.04
C ARG A 28 3.96 -4.33 6.64
N ASP A 29 2.81 -4.87 6.29
CA ASP A 29 2.60 -5.74 5.12
C ASP A 29 1.95 -4.97 3.95
N GLY A 30 1.72 -3.67 4.10
CA GLY A 30 1.22 -2.80 3.03
C GLY A 30 -0.23 -3.09 2.61
N TYR A 31 -1.05 -3.72 3.44
CA TYR A 31 -2.48 -3.91 3.16
C TYR A 31 -3.21 -2.57 3.14
N VAL A 32 -4.16 -2.40 2.21
CA VAL A 32 -4.94 -1.17 2.12
C VAL A 32 -6.27 -1.25 2.83
N VAL A 33 -6.82 -2.45 2.93
CA VAL A 33 -8.05 -2.72 3.67
C VAL A 33 -7.84 -4.01 4.42
N ILE A 34 -8.25 -4.01 5.68
CA ILE A 34 -8.38 -5.24 6.45
C ILE A 34 -9.83 -5.33 6.90
N VAL A 35 -10.43 -6.46 6.57
CA VAL A 35 -11.74 -6.83 7.06
C VAL A 35 -11.60 -7.84 8.19
N ARG A 36 -12.60 -7.93 9.05
CA ARG A 36 -12.84 -9.12 9.87
C ARG A 36 -14.17 -9.73 9.46
N TYR A 37 -14.26 -11.04 9.62
CA TYR A 37 -15.47 -11.77 9.28
C TYR A 37 -15.59 -13.04 10.12
N LYS A 38 -16.79 -13.61 10.10
CA LYS A 38 -17.09 -14.91 10.69
C LYS A 38 -17.09 -15.96 9.60
N SER A 39 -16.38 -17.06 9.82
CA SER A 39 -16.39 -18.22 8.90
C SER A 39 -17.69 -19.02 8.95
N SER A 40 -18.56 -18.75 9.93
CA SER A 40 -19.89 -19.33 10.07
C SER A 40 -20.91 -18.26 10.47
N SER A 41 -22.12 -18.32 9.90
CA SER A 41 -23.24 -17.44 10.25
C SER A 41 -23.74 -17.63 11.68
N THR A 42 -23.42 -18.75 12.32
CA THR A 42 -23.80 -19.05 13.70
C THR A 42 -22.73 -18.71 14.73
N ALA A 43 -21.54 -18.28 14.27
CA ALA A 43 -20.46 -17.91 15.18
C ALA A 43 -20.83 -16.65 15.98
N ARG A 44 -20.54 -16.68 17.29
CA ARG A 44 -20.74 -15.53 18.16
C ARG A 44 -19.72 -14.43 17.86
N ASP A 45 -18.45 -14.82 17.75
CA ASP A 45 -17.33 -13.92 17.56
C ASP A 45 -16.71 -14.00 16.17
N TYR A 46 -15.99 -12.95 15.80
CA TYR A 46 -15.18 -12.91 14.58
C TYR A 46 -14.05 -13.93 14.65
N SER A 47 -13.87 -14.69 13.55
CA SER A 47 -12.90 -15.78 13.49
C SER A 47 -11.66 -15.43 12.66
N ASN A 48 -11.78 -14.49 11.71
CA ASN A 48 -10.74 -14.25 10.70
C ASN A 48 -10.57 -12.76 10.38
N PHE A 49 -9.33 -12.38 10.07
CA PHE A 49 -9.03 -11.16 9.33
C PHE A 49 -8.80 -11.51 7.86
N GLY A 50 -9.48 -10.79 6.97
CA GLY A 50 -9.20 -10.78 5.54
C GLY A 50 -8.32 -9.59 5.17
N THR A 51 -7.20 -9.84 4.51
CA THR A 51 -6.24 -8.80 4.12
C THR A 51 -6.37 -8.50 2.62
N CYS A 52 -6.51 -7.23 2.27
CA CYS A 52 -6.77 -6.79 0.90
C CYS A 52 -5.74 -5.76 0.43
N HIS A 53 -5.17 -6.01 -0.75
CA HIS A 53 -4.37 -5.08 -1.55
C HIS A 53 -5.16 -4.52 -2.74
N MET A 54 -6.40 -4.96 -2.98
CA MET A 54 -7.19 -4.49 -4.13
C MET A 54 -8.67 -4.40 -3.79
N GLU A 55 -9.40 -3.57 -4.53
CA GLU A 55 -10.84 -3.39 -4.35
C GLU A 55 -11.61 -4.68 -4.67
N GLU A 56 -11.13 -5.45 -5.64
CA GLU A 56 -11.65 -6.76 -6.02
C GLU A 56 -11.59 -7.75 -4.85
N GLU A 57 -10.54 -7.69 -4.03
CA GLU A 57 -10.42 -8.55 -2.85
C GLU A 57 -11.39 -8.15 -1.75
N VAL A 58 -11.59 -6.84 -1.54
CA VAL A 58 -12.61 -6.33 -0.61
C VAL A 58 -14.00 -6.79 -1.04
N ASN A 59 -14.33 -6.64 -2.33
CA ASN A 59 -15.58 -7.12 -2.89
C ASN A 59 -15.71 -8.65 -2.78
N GLY A 60 -14.61 -9.38 -2.90
CA GLY A 60 -14.57 -10.82 -2.66
C GLY A 60 -15.03 -11.18 -1.25
N TYR A 61 -14.58 -10.47 -0.21
CA TYR A 61 -15.06 -10.71 1.16
C TYR A 61 -16.52 -10.32 1.34
N LEU A 62 -16.91 -9.12 0.89
CA LEU A 62 -18.26 -8.59 1.09
C LEU A 62 -19.36 -9.43 0.42
N ASN A 63 -19.03 -10.12 -0.67
CA ASN A 63 -20.00 -10.91 -1.45
C ASN A 63 -19.80 -12.42 -1.30
N SER A 64 -18.83 -12.88 -0.50
CA SER A 64 -18.56 -14.31 -0.35
C SER A 64 -19.63 -14.97 0.51
N PRO A 65 -20.20 -16.12 0.07
CA PRO A 65 -21.15 -16.88 0.89
C PRO A 65 -20.52 -17.53 2.12
N TYR A 66 -19.17 -17.53 2.23
CA TYR A 66 -18.41 -18.10 3.34
C TYR A 66 -17.87 -17.05 4.31
N CYS A 67 -18.13 -15.76 4.04
CA CYS A 67 -17.72 -14.66 4.89
C CYS A 67 -18.99 -13.99 5.43
N HIS A 68 -19.29 -14.23 6.71
CA HIS A 68 -20.47 -13.69 7.35
C HIS A 68 -20.11 -12.47 8.21
N ASP A 69 -21.07 -11.55 8.36
CA ASP A 69 -20.93 -10.32 9.15
C ASP A 69 -19.65 -9.53 8.83
N VAL A 70 -19.30 -9.41 7.55
CA VAL A 70 -18.02 -8.79 7.15
C VAL A 70 -17.96 -7.32 7.55
N GLU A 71 -16.91 -6.95 8.28
CA GLU A 71 -16.65 -5.58 8.73
C GLU A 71 -15.28 -5.11 8.25
N ILE A 72 -15.21 -3.91 7.67
CA ILE A 72 -13.94 -3.24 7.41
C ILE A 72 -13.44 -2.62 8.72
N ILE A 73 -12.30 -3.10 9.23
CA ILE A 73 -11.68 -2.64 10.48
C ILE A 73 -10.43 -1.78 10.27
N TYR A 74 -9.94 -1.72 9.03
CA TYR A 74 -8.92 -0.78 8.58
C TYR A 74 -9.18 -0.43 7.11
N ASP A 75 -9.12 0.86 6.76
CA ASP A 75 -9.29 1.34 5.38
C ASP A 75 -8.37 2.52 5.08
N ALA A 76 -7.26 2.22 4.41
CA ALA A 76 -6.30 3.19 3.91
C ALA A 76 -6.53 3.57 2.45
N ARG A 77 -7.62 3.14 1.79
CA ARG A 77 -7.87 3.50 0.37
C ARG A 77 -7.94 5.01 0.13
N LYS A 78 -8.29 5.79 1.14
CA LYS A 78 -8.26 7.27 1.09
C LYS A 78 -6.85 7.85 1.16
N SER A 79 -5.89 7.11 1.70
CA SER A 79 -4.51 7.52 1.94
C SER A 79 -3.49 6.81 1.03
N VAL A 80 -3.92 5.82 0.26
CA VAL A 80 -3.05 5.06 -0.64
C VAL A 80 -2.96 5.77 -1.99
N LEU A 81 -1.73 5.88 -2.47
CA LEU A 81 -1.44 6.40 -3.80
C LEU A 81 -2.10 5.53 -4.88
N ARG A 82 -2.97 6.14 -5.69
CA ARG A 82 -3.48 5.51 -6.91
C ARG A 82 -2.41 5.57 -7.98
N VAL A 83 -2.03 4.41 -8.53
CA VAL A 83 -1.06 4.36 -9.63
C VAL A 83 -1.79 4.52 -10.96
N THR A 84 -1.41 5.53 -11.73
CA THR A 84 -1.96 5.78 -13.07
C THR A 84 -0.91 5.49 -14.16
N PRO A 85 -1.33 5.25 -15.42
CA PRO A 85 -0.40 5.10 -16.53
C PRO A 85 0.57 6.27 -16.66
N GLU A 86 0.11 7.51 -16.46
CA GLU A 86 0.94 8.71 -16.57
C GLU A 86 2.02 8.74 -15.49
N MET A 87 1.68 8.31 -14.26
CA MET A 87 2.65 8.19 -13.18
C MET A 87 3.70 7.12 -13.47
N ILE A 88 3.27 5.95 -13.98
CA ILE A 88 4.20 4.89 -14.38
C ILE A 88 5.12 5.44 -15.47
N MET A 89 4.58 5.98 -16.57
CA MET A 89 5.37 6.45 -17.72
C MET A 89 6.31 7.62 -17.39
N ALA A 90 6.01 8.42 -16.37
CA ALA A 90 6.87 9.50 -15.90
C ALA A 90 7.93 9.04 -14.88
N ALA A 91 7.90 7.78 -14.46
CA ALA A 91 8.75 7.28 -13.39
C ALA A 91 10.10 6.76 -13.88
N SER A 92 11.03 6.73 -12.94
CA SER A 92 12.31 6.05 -13.07
C SER A 92 12.60 5.29 -11.79
N CYS A 93 13.44 4.26 -11.90
CA CYS A 93 13.85 3.46 -10.76
C CYS A 93 14.70 4.32 -9.82
N GLU A 94 14.29 4.46 -8.58
CA GLU A 94 14.99 5.23 -7.55
C GLU A 94 16.46 4.79 -7.40
N SER A 95 16.73 3.49 -7.52
CA SER A 95 18.07 2.93 -7.27
C SER A 95 19.01 2.98 -8.46
N CYS A 96 18.50 3.01 -9.70
CA CYS A 96 19.34 2.90 -10.90
C CYS A 96 18.94 3.81 -12.06
N ASN A 97 17.96 4.69 -11.86
CA ASN A 97 17.41 5.62 -12.84
C ASN A 97 16.92 4.99 -14.15
N LYS A 98 16.71 3.67 -14.21
CA LYS A 98 16.05 3.00 -15.33
C LYS A 98 14.65 3.59 -15.49
N SER A 99 14.38 4.22 -16.63
CA SER A 99 13.06 4.74 -16.98
C SER A 99 12.10 3.60 -17.33
N THR A 100 10.81 3.82 -17.05
CA THR A 100 9.72 2.95 -17.53
C THR A 100 9.58 3.03 -19.04
N THR A 101 9.06 1.98 -19.65
CA THR A 101 8.70 1.94 -21.07
C THR A 101 7.22 1.61 -21.22
N SER A 102 6.69 1.61 -22.45
CA SER A 102 5.32 1.18 -22.72
C SER A 102 5.02 -0.24 -22.23
N GLU A 103 6.01 -1.15 -22.24
CA GLU A 103 5.84 -2.50 -21.68
C GLU A 103 5.58 -2.48 -20.16
N SER A 104 6.00 -1.44 -19.43
CA SER A 104 5.73 -1.30 -17.98
C SER A 104 4.26 -1.09 -17.65
N LEU A 105 3.42 -0.75 -18.64
CA LEU A 105 1.96 -0.65 -18.47
C LEU A 105 1.26 -2.00 -18.62
N VAL A 106 1.98 -3.03 -19.09
CA VAL A 106 1.43 -4.36 -19.39
C VAL A 106 1.89 -5.36 -18.34
N LEU A 107 0.92 -6.02 -17.68
CA LEU A 107 1.22 -7.04 -16.69
C LEU A 107 2.05 -8.17 -17.30
N MET A 108 3.16 -8.53 -16.65
CA MET A 108 4.08 -9.59 -17.11
C MET A 108 4.74 -9.27 -18.47
N GLY A 109 4.71 -8.02 -18.93
CA GLY A 109 5.37 -7.57 -20.16
C GLY A 109 6.90 -7.57 -20.12
N GLY A 110 7.50 -8.00 -19.00
CA GLY A 110 8.96 -8.10 -18.86
C GLY A 110 9.66 -6.80 -18.48
N ASN A 111 8.93 -5.75 -18.10
CA ASN A 111 9.50 -4.50 -17.58
C ASN A 111 8.69 -3.94 -16.40
N ASP A 112 8.45 -4.81 -15.41
CA ASP A 112 7.66 -4.48 -14.23
C ASP A 112 8.40 -3.47 -13.33
N PHE A 113 7.63 -2.52 -12.80
CA PHE A 113 8.05 -1.65 -11.71
C PHE A 113 7.25 -1.95 -10.46
N TYR A 114 7.83 -1.61 -9.32
CA TYR A 114 7.24 -1.75 -8.00
C TYR A 114 7.25 -0.38 -7.34
N PHE A 115 6.17 0.01 -6.68
CA PHE A 115 6.05 1.31 -6.04
C PHE A 115 5.82 1.17 -4.54
N CYS A 116 6.32 2.13 -3.78
CA CYS A 116 5.98 2.29 -2.38
C CYS A 116 4.62 3.00 -2.26
N PRO A 117 3.60 2.40 -1.62
CA PRO A 117 2.29 3.03 -1.49
C PRO A 117 2.29 4.29 -0.60
N LYS A 118 3.34 4.48 0.20
CA LYS A 118 3.47 5.61 1.14
C LYS A 118 4.23 6.81 0.57
N CYS A 119 5.29 6.59 -0.21
CA CYS A 119 6.15 7.67 -0.72
C CYS A 119 6.25 7.74 -2.25
N ALA A 120 5.51 6.90 -2.97
CA ALA A 120 5.48 6.85 -4.44
C ALA A 120 6.80 6.49 -5.14
N LYS A 121 7.89 6.22 -4.40
CA LYS A 121 9.16 5.77 -5.00
C LYS A 121 8.97 4.48 -5.78
N MET A 122 9.58 4.40 -6.96
CA MET A 122 9.46 3.25 -7.85
C MET A 122 10.79 2.52 -8.00
N PHE A 123 10.74 1.20 -8.12
CA PHE A 123 11.89 0.31 -8.22
C PHE A 123 11.64 -0.63 -9.40
N CYS A 124 12.60 -0.76 -10.31
CA CYS A 124 12.50 -1.76 -11.37
C CYS A 124 12.68 -3.17 -10.79
N ASP A 125 12.16 -4.18 -11.49
CA ASP A 125 12.40 -5.61 -11.27
C ASP A 125 13.80 -5.98 -10.76
N ARG A 126 14.85 -5.48 -11.40
CA ARG A 126 16.26 -5.77 -11.03
C ARG A 126 16.67 -5.18 -9.69
N CYS A 127 16.11 -4.04 -9.31
CA CYS A 127 16.41 -3.39 -8.03
C CYS A 127 15.47 -3.89 -6.93
N TYR A 128 14.25 -4.28 -7.27
CA TYR A 128 13.26 -4.84 -6.35
C TYR A 128 13.82 -6.04 -5.58
N VAL A 129 14.49 -6.97 -6.26
CA VAL A 129 15.08 -8.17 -5.61
C VAL A 129 16.23 -7.86 -4.63
N ARG A 130 16.68 -6.61 -4.57
CA ARG A 130 17.72 -6.13 -3.64
C ARG A 130 17.16 -5.30 -2.49
N LEU A 131 15.85 -5.07 -2.49
CA LEU A 131 15.20 -4.35 -1.40
C LEU A 131 15.24 -5.19 -0.11
N PRO A 132 15.21 -4.56 1.07
CA PRO A 132 15.03 -5.27 2.33
C PRO A 132 13.79 -6.15 2.25
N LEU A 133 13.83 -7.35 2.83
CA LEU A 133 12.69 -8.27 2.79
C LEU A 133 11.90 -8.20 4.10
N THR A 134 10.59 -8.45 4.01
CA THR A 134 9.73 -8.61 5.19
C THR A 134 10.10 -9.84 6.04
N ASP A 135 10.70 -10.86 5.42
CA ASP A 135 11.27 -12.03 6.09
C ASP A 135 12.60 -12.47 5.44
N PRO A 136 13.63 -12.86 6.22
CA PRO A 136 14.93 -13.32 5.70
C PRO A 136 14.86 -14.57 4.80
N SER A 137 13.78 -15.35 4.88
CA SER A 137 13.60 -16.63 4.17
C SER A 137 12.98 -16.47 2.78
N GLY A 138 12.78 -15.24 2.30
CA GLY A 138 12.23 -14.96 0.96
C GLY A 138 10.92 -14.17 0.96
N GLY A 139 10.78 -13.18 1.85
CA GLY A 139 9.62 -12.29 1.91
C GLY A 139 9.52 -11.29 0.74
N TYR A 140 8.58 -10.37 0.84
CA TYR A 140 8.37 -9.30 -0.14
C TYR A 140 9.37 -8.17 0.03
N GLY A 141 9.68 -7.45 -1.05
CA GLY A 141 10.56 -6.29 -1.02
C GLY A 141 9.92 -5.11 -0.28
N MET A 142 10.68 -4.45 0.59
CA MET A 142 10.26 -3.31 1.40
C MET A 142 10.89 -2.02 0.88
N CYS A 143 10.13 -0.93 0.99
CA CYS A 143 10.68 0.39 0.73
C CYS A 143 11.74 0.71 1.79
N PRO A 144 12.98 1.05 1.41
CA PRO A 144 14.07 1.28 2.37
C PRO A 144 13.81 2.49 3.28
N ASP A 145 13.01 3.46 2.83
CA ASP A 145 12.70 4.66 3.61
C ASP A 145 11.47 4.47 4.51
N CYS A 146 10.46 3.79 3.99
CA CYS A 146 9.16 3.68 4.64
C CYS A 146 8.99 2.41 5.46
N MET A 147 9.83 1.40 5.25
CA MET A 147 9.72 0.05 5.82
C MET A 147 8.31 -0.51 5.66
N VAL A 148 7.73 -0.33 4.46
CA VAL A 148 6.46 -0.93 4.04
C VAL A 148 6.69 -1.75 2.78
N GLU A 149 5.93 -2.81 2.58
CA GLU A 149 5.98 -3.62 1.36
C GLU A 149 5.76 -2.74 0.11
N VAL A 150 6.65 -2.85 -0.88
CA VAL A 150 6.44 -2.24 -2.20
C VAL A 150 5.62 -3.18 -3.05
N GLN A 151 4.74 -2.60 -3.86
CA GLN A 151 3.76 -3.36 -4.62
C GLN A 151 4.03 -3.21 -6.10
N ARG A 152 3.67 -4.21 -6.90
CA ARG A 152 3.77 -4.09 -8.34
C ARG A 152 2.94 -2.89 -8.81
N ALA A 153 3.55 -2.03 -9.61
CA ALA A 153 2.89 -0.87 -10.20
C ALA A 153 2.08 -1.34 -11.42
N TYR A 154 0.75 -1.35 -11.29
CA TYR A 154 -0.15 -1.61 -12.41
C TYR A 154 -1.23 -0.51 -12.45
N PRO A 155 -1.62 -0.06 -13.65
CA PRO A 155 -2.72 0.87 -13.80
C PRO A 155 -4.00 0.32 -13.14
N GLY A 156 -4.61 1.09 -12.25
CA GLY A 156 -5.83 0.66 -11.56
C GLY A 156 -5.59 -0.02 -10.20
N ALA A 157 -4.34 -0.18 -9.77
CA ALA A 157 -4.02 -0.41 -8.37
C ALA A 157 -4.60 0.75 -7.53
N TYR A 158 -5.63 0.43 -6.72
CA TYR A 158 -6.36 1.32 -5.81
C TYR A 158 -7.31 2.36 -6.44
N GLY A 159 -8.63 2.10 -6.34
CA GLY A 159 -9.69 3.06 -5.98
C GLY A 159 -10.07 4.22 -6.93
N LYS A 160 -11.39 4.44 -7.09
CA LYS A 160 -12.12 5.31 -8.05
C LYS A 160 -11.82 6.83 -8.19
N LYS A 161 -10.73 7.43 -7.68
CA LYS A 161 -10.49 8.89 -7.88
C LYS A 161 -9.70 9.24 -9.14
N SER A 162 -10.24 10.08 -10.02
CA SER A 162 -9.59 10.48 -11.28
C SER A 162 -8.30 11.28 -11.05
N PHE A 163 -7.31 11.08 -11.92
CA PHE A 163 -5.97 11.71 -11.91
C PHE A 163 -5.99 13.23 -11.69
N GLY A 164 -7.02 13.93 -12.19
CA GLY A 164 -7.18 15.38 -12.02
C GLY A 164 -7.31 15.85 -10.56
N SER A 165 -7.73 14.97 -9.64
CA SER A 165 -7.89 15.31 -8.22
C SER A 165 -6.63 15.09 -7.36
N GLN A 166 -5.60 14.42 -7.90
CA GLN A 166 -4.43 13.98 -7.13
C GLN A 166 -3.14 14.77 -7.43
N LYS A 167 -3.12 15.59 -8.48
CA LYS A 167 -1.93 16.38 -8.86
C LYS A 167 -1.43 17.26 -7.71
N LYS A 168 -2.36 17.89 -6.98
CA LYS A 168 -2.06 18.74 -5.83
C LYS A 168 -1.50 17.96 -4.63
N GLU A 169 -2.09 16.79 -4.32
CA GLU A 169 -1.65 15.93 -3.21
C GLU A 169 -0.27 15.30 -3.48
N ILE A 170 0.03 14.94 -4.73
CA ILE A 170 1.35 14.40 -5.13
C ILE A 170 2.43 15.49 -5.06
N GLU A 171 2.12 16.73 -5.46
CA GLU A 171 3.02 17.87 -5.29
C GLU A 171 3.25 18.21 -3.81
N GLU A 172 2.23 18.09 -2.96
CA GLU A 172 2.32 18.28 -1.50
C GLU A 172 3.11 17.15 -0.79
N MET A 173 2.96 15.88 -1.22
CA MET A 173 3.71 14.75 -0.69
C MET A 173 5.20 14.80 -1.04
N LYS A 174 5.55 15.27 -2.25
CA LYS A 174 6.95 15.52 -2.65
C LYS A 174 7.63 16.59 -1.78
N ALA A 175 6.87 17.59 -1.33
CA ALA A 175 7.38 18.65 -0.44
C ALA A 175 7.58 18.18 1.02
N CYS A 176 6.77 17.23 1.49
CA CYS A 176 6.78 16.77 2.89
C CYS A 176 7.93 15.79 3.20
N GLY A 177 8.46 15.09 2.18
CA GLY A 177 9.41 13.99 2.34
C GLY A 177 10.82 14.33 2.83
N SER A 178 11.16 15.61 3.03
CA SER A 178 12.53 16.00 3.42
C SER A 178 12.66 16.89 4.66
N CYS A 179 11.57 17.44 5.24
CA CYS A 179 11.72 18.39 6.35
C CYS A 179 10.57 18.52 7.36
N GLY A 180 9.46 17.78 7.23
CA GLY A 180 8.37 17.78 8.23
C GLY A 180 7.64 19.13 8.40
N LEU A 181 7.74 20.03 7.43
CA LEU A 181 7.05 21.32 7.40
C LEU A 181 5.81 21.24 6.50
N ASN A 182 4.77 22.02 6.83
CA ASN A 182 3.61 22.20 5.95
C ASN A 182 3.90 23.24 4.85
N TYR A 183 3.01 23.36 3.86
CA TYR A 183 3.18 24.21 2.67
C TYR A 183 3.50 25.70 2.98
N GLU A 184 2.82 26.29 3.98
CA GLU A 184 3.05 27.67 4.45
C GLU A 184 4.42 27.84 5.11
N GLN A 185 4.86 26.84 5.87
CA GLN A 185 6.17 26.80 6.52
C GLN A 185 7.31 26.58 5.52
N TYR A 186 7.10 25.76 4.48
CA TYR A 186 8.06 25.53 3.40
C TYR A 186 8.38 26.82 2.63
N ARG A 187 7.35 27.61 2.31
CA ARG A 187 7.48 28.88 1.56
C ARG A 187 8.30 29.96 2.29
N THR A 188 8.35 29.92 3.61
CA THR A 188 8.90 31.02 4.43
C THR A 188 10.19 30.67 5.17
N ARG A 189 10.52 29.38 5.32
CA ARG A 189 11.62 28.91 6.18
C ARG A 189 12.61 27.94 5.53
N CYS A 190 12.48 27.61 4.25
CA CYS A 190 13.46 26.75 3.57
C CYS A 190 14.75 27.54 3.23
N PRO A 191 15.91 27.24 3.84
CA PRO A 191 17.16 27.97 3.58
C PRO A 191 17.77 27.67 2.19
N PHE A 192 17.15 26.79 1.39
CA PHE A 192 17.60 26.41 0.04
C PHE A 192 16.74 26.99 -1.09
N CYS A 193 15.70 27.75 -0.77
CA CYS A 193 14.90 28.48 -1.76
C CYS A 193 15.17 29.98 -1.66
N ASN A 194 16.33 30.42 -2.15
CA ASN A 194 16.41 31.75 -2.74
C ASN A 194 15.95 31.63 -4.20
N LEU A 195 15.25 32.67 -4.67
CA LEU A 195 14.91 32.94 -6.07
C LEU A 195 15.96 32.43 -7.06
#